data_AF-A0A5D4KBZ6-F1
#
_entry.id   AF-A0A5D4KBZ6-F1
#
_cell.length_a   1.000
_cell.length_b   1.000
_cell.length_c   1.000
_cell.angle_alpha   90.00
_cell.angle_beta   90.00
_cell.angle_gamma   90.00
#
_symmetry.space_group_name_H-M   'P 1'
#
loop_
_entity.id
_entity.type
_entity.pdbx_description
1 polymer ?
#
loop_
_entity_poly.entity_id
_entity_poly.type
_entity_poly.pdbx_seq_one_letter_code
_entity_poly.pdbx_strand_id
1 'polypeptide(L)'
;MFRLKAGSCLKLGEEKIVFLTCGSVVIELIENSEQITGSSNLHLAWEVEDLAYWMDHIEECGLKPLEGPYSLDSGLTVIFYKGPDGEVIELVSQRTGVY
;
A
#
# COMPACT_ATOMS: atom_id res chain seq x y z
N MET A 1 -20.92 4.89 16.44
CA MET A 1 -19.45 4.98 16.62
C MET A 1 -18.80 3.85 15.83
N PHE A 2 -17.78 4.14 15.01
CA PHE A 2 -17.29 3.26 13.93
C PHE A 2 -16.46 2.04 14.35
N ARG A 3 -16.24 1.80 15.66
CA ARG A 3 -15.49 0.63 16.21
C ARG A 3 -14.04 0.44 15.70
N LEU A 4 -13.45 1.47 15.12
CA LEU A 4 -12.05 1.48 14.69
C LEU A 4 -11.11 1.56 15.90
N LYS A 5 -10.02 0.80 15.87
CA LYS A 5 -8.93 0.87 16.86
C LYS A 5 -7.66 1.39 16.21
N ALA A 6 -7.10 2.47 16.72
CA ALA A 6 -5.80 2.95 16.28
C ALA A 6 -4.71 1.94 16.67
N GLY A 7 -3.88 1.58 15.70
CA GLY A 7 -2.73 0.70 15.82
C GLY A 7 -1.42 1.48 15.75
N SER A 8 -0.49 1.00 14.93
CA SER A 8 0.80 1.62 14.71
C SER A 8 0.70 2.95 13.96
N CYS A 9 1.80 3.70 13.99
CA CYS A 9 2.00 4.88 13.18
C CYS A 9 3.34 4.74 12.43
N LEU A 10 3.34 5.05 11.15
CA LEU A 10 4.53 5.10 10.30
C LEU A 10 4.78 6.55 9.90
N LYS A 11 6.04 6.95 9.89
CA LYS A 11 6.46 8.23 9.32
C LYS A 11 7.38 7.96 8.14
N LEU A 12 7.00 8.43 6.95
CA LEU A 12 7.74 8.25 5.71
C LEU A 12 8.03 9.64 5.12
N GLY A 13 9.25 10.13 5.30
CA GLY A 13 9.57 11.52 4.94
C GLY A 13 8.71 12.53 5.73
N GLU A 14 7.94 13.33 5.02
CA GLU A 14 6.96 14.27 5.61
C GLU A 14 5.58 13.65 5.86
N GLU A 15 5.32 12.48 5.29
CA GLU A 15 4.05 11.79 5.47
C GLU A 15 4.00 11.08 6.81
N LYS A 16 2.82 11.17 7.45
CA LYS A 16 2.49 10.45 8.66
C LYS A 16 1.27 9.59 8.42
N ILE A 17 1.41 8.30 8.67
CA ILE A 17 0.38 7.30 8.43
C ILE A 17 -0.03 6.68 9.76
N VAL A 18 -1.33 6.61 10.04
CA VAL A 18 -1.89 5.89 11.20
C VAL A 18 -2.77 4.76 10.71
N PHE A 19 -2.50 3.55 11.19
CA PHE A 19 -3.26 2.36 10.80
C PHE A 19 -4.41 2.14 11.77
N LEU A 20 -5.65 2.18 11.27
CA LEU A 20 -6.86 1.90 12.04
C LEU A 20 -7.38 0.52 11.69
N THR A 21 -7.59 -0.33 12.69
CA THR A 21 -8.06 -1.70 12.48
C THR A 21 -9.55 -1.85 12.80
N CYS A 22 -10.26 -2.64 12.00
CA CYS A 22 -11.62 -3.12 12.27
C CYS A 22 -11.79 -4.54 11.71
N GLY A 23 -11.58 -5.55 12.57
CA GLY A 23 -11.59 -6.95 12.12
C GLY A 23 -10.38 -7.23 11.23
N SER A 24 -10.62 -7.72 10.02
CA SER A 24 -9.60 -8.00 9.00
C SER A 24 -9.28 -6.80 8.10
N VAL A 25 -9.96 -5.67 8.30
CA VAL A 25 -9.75 -4.46 7.49
C VAL A 25 -8.85 -3.50 8.24
N VAL A 26 -7.91 -2.91 7.52
CA VAL A 26 -7.07 -1.80 7.96
C VAL A 26 -7.42 -0.57 7.12
N ILE A 27 -7.57 0.57 7.78
CA ILE A 27 -7.69 1.88 7.13
C ILE A 27 -6.45 2.67 7.48
N GLU A 28 -5.76 3.15 6.45
CA GLU A 28 -4.62 4.05 6.60
C GLU A 28 -5.09 5.49 6.55
N LEU A 29 -4.81 6.24 7.61
CA LEU A 29 -5.00 7.69 7.63
C LEU A 29 -3.67 8.36 7.32
N ILE A 30 -3.58 8.98 6.15
CA ILE A 30 -2.38 9.62 5.63
C ILE A 30 -2.49 11.13 5.81
N GLU A 31 -1.60 11.69 6.61
CA GLU A 31 -1.38 13.12 6.79
C GLU A 31 -0.14 13.51 5.98
N ASN A 32 -0.30 14.47 5.06
CA ASN A 32 0.79 15.03 4.25
C ASN A 32 0.66 16.56 4.23
N SER A 33 1.76 17.26 4.50
CA SER A 33 1.87 18.73 4.51
C SER A 33 1.68 19.37 3.14
N GLU A 34 1.99 18.65 2.06
CA GLU A 34 1.98 19.16 0.69
C GLU A 34 0.84 18.57 -0.16
N GLN A 35 -0.39 18.54 0.36
CA GLN A 35 -1.53 18.12 -0.46
C GLN A 35 -1.73 19.05 -1.66
N ILE A 36 -1.31 18.59 -2.84
CA ILE A 36 -1.64 19.21 -4.12
C ILE A 36 -3.13 18.93 -4.39
N THR A 37 -3.92 20.01 -4.49
CA THR A 37 -5.36 19.92 -4.77
C THR A 37 -5.60 19.12 -6.06
N GLY A 38 -6.22 17.95 -5.93
CA GLY A 38 -6.60 17.07 -7.05
C GLY A 38 -5.84 15.74 -7.15
N SER A 39 -4.82 15.51 -6.33
CA SER A 39 -4.22 14.17 -6.14
C SER A 39 -4.93 13.46 -4.98
N SER A 40 -5.51 12.29 -5.23
CA SER A 40 -6.04 11.45 -4.15
C SER A 40 -4.98 10.44 -3.73
N ASN A 41 -4.52 10.50 -2.48
CA ASN A 41 -3.71 9.44 -1.86
C ASN A 41 -4.54 8.18 -1.57
N LEU A 42 -5.75 8.06 -2.13
CA LEU A 42 -6.62 6.91 -1.98
C LEU A 42 -6.12 5.77 -2.86
N HIS A 43 -5.82 4.65 -2.23
CA HIS A 43 -5.50 3.40 -2.89
C HIS A 43 -6.17 2.24 -2.15
N LEU A 44 -6.22 1.09 -2.81
CA LEU A 44 -6.65 -0.18 -2.22
C LEU A 44 -5.41 -1.06 -2.08
N ALA A 45 -5.10 -1.48 -0.86
CA ALA A 45 -3.96 -2.33 -0.57
C ALA A 45 -4.38 -3.79 -0.39
N TRP A 46 -3.63 -4.70 -0.99
CA TRP A 46 -3.73 -6.15 -0.75
C TRP A 46 -2.40 -6.69 -0.26
N GLU A 47 -2.46 -7.42 0.85
CA GLU A 47 -1.35 -8.25 1.28
C GLU A 47 -1.24 -9.49 0.40
N VAL A 48 -0.05 -9.74 -0.15
CA VAL A 48 0.25 -10.88 -1.02
C VAL A 48 1.46 -11.67 -0.51
N GLU A 49 1.37 -12.99 -0.61
CA GLU A 49 2.42 -13.90 -0.13
C GLU A 49 3.66 -13.87 -1.04
N ASP A 50 3.47 -13.90 -2.35
CA ASP A 50 4.55 -13.89 -3.35
C ASP A 50 4.43 -12.67 -4.27
N LEU A 51 5.17 -11.61 -3.92
CA LEU A 51 5.14 -10.38 -4.70
C LEU A 51 5.71 -10.57 -6.11
N ALA A 52 6.73 -11.43 -6.27
CA ALA A 52 7.37 -11.66 -7.55
C ALA A 52 6.40 -12.32 -8.53
N TYR A 53 5.68 -13.35 -8.07
CA TYR A 53 4.62 -13.98 -8.86
C TYR A 53 3.58 -12.95 -9.34
N TRP A 54 3.10 -12.08 -8.45
CA TRP A 54 2.09 -11.09 -8.83
C TRP A 54 2.62 -10.02 -9.77
N MET A 55 3.88 -9.59 -9.61
CA MET A 55 4.53 -8.67 -10.53
C MET A 55 4.59 -9.25 -11.95
N ASP A 56 5.06 -10.49 -12.08
CA ASP A 56 5.13 -11.17 -13.38
C ASP A 56 3.73 -11.35 -13.99
N HIS A 57 2.76 -11.81 -13.19
CA HIS A 57 1.38 -12.02 -13.66
C HIS A 57 0.69 -10.72 -14.12
N ILE A 58 0.91 -9.62 -13.41
CA ILE A 58 0.34 -8.31 -13.77
C ILE A 58 1.02 -7.75 -15.03
N GLU A 59 2.33 -7.97 -15.20
CA GLU A 59 3.05 -7.60 -16.41
C GLU A 59 2.55 -8.39 -17.63
N GLU A 60 2.28 -9.69 -17.48
CA GLU A 60 1.63 -10.52 -18.51
C GLU A 60 0.24 -9.99 -18.90
N CYS A 61 -0.47 -9.35 -17.97
CA CYS A 61 -1.73 -8.66 -18.23
C CYS A 61 -1.55 -7.29 -18.94
N GLY A 62 -0.31 -6.88 -19.21
CA GLY A 62 0.02 -5.64 -19.91
C GLY A 62 0.04 -4.38 -19.03
N LEU A 63 -0.01 -4.55 -17.71
CA LEU A 63 0.06 -3.44 -16.75
C LEU A 63 1.50 -3.24 -16.29
N LYS A 64 1.89 -1.97 -16.12
CA LYS A 64 3.19 -1.60 -15.55
C LYS A 64 3.01 -0.96 -14.18
N PRO A 65 3.99 -1.08 -13.28
CA PRO A 65 3.97 -0.37 -12.01
C PRO A 65 3.81 1.13 -12.25
N LEU A 66 2.91 1.74 -11.47
CA LEU A 66 2.80 3.18 -11.33
C LEU A 66 3.97 3.71 -10.50
N GLU A 67 4.29 3.04 -9.39
CA GLU A 67 5.38 3.37 -8.46
C GLU A 67 5.96 2.13 -7.79
N GLY A 68 7.20 2.23 -7.30
CA GLY A 68 7.91 1.15 -6.63
C GLY A 68 8.56 0.13 -7.59
N PRO A 69 8.96 -1.05 -7.08
CA PRO A 69 8.80 -1.50 -5.68
C PRO A 69 9.66 -0.72 -4.69
N TYR A 70 9.14 -0.47 -3.48
CA TYR A 70 9.86 0.14 -2.36
C TYR A 70 10.00 -0.85 -1.21
N SER A 71 11.19 -0.94 -0.63
CA SER A 71 11.40 -1.66 0.64
C SER A 71 11.27 -0.67 1.80
N LEU A 72 10.36 -0.95 2.73
CA LEU A 72 10.14 -0.16 3.93
C LEU A 72 11.01 -0.69 5.08
N ASP A 73 11.36 0.18 6.02
CA ASP A 73 12.16 -0.18 7.21
C ASP A 73 11.48 -1.27 8.08
N SER A 74 10.17 -1.44 7.94
CA SER A 74 9.39 -2.52 8.57
C SER A 74 9.67 -3.90 7.97
N GLY A 75 10.44 -4.00 6.89
CA GLY A 75 10.66 -5.24 6.14
C GLY A 75 9.56 -5.55 5.13
N LEU A 76 8.57 -4.66 4.98
CA LEU A 76 7.55 -4.75 3.94
C LEU A 76 8.13 -4.31 2.60
N THR A 77 7.67 -4.93 1.52
CA THR A 77 7.85 -4.43 0.16
C THR A 77 6.51 -4.03 -0.41
N VAL A 78 6.43 -2.84 -1.00
CA VAL A 78 5.21 -2.28 -1.56
C VAL A 78 5.42 -1.88 -3.02
N ILE A 79 4.39 -2.05 -3.85
CA ILE A 79 4.40 -1.65 -5.26
C ILE A 79 3.00 -1.22 -5.66
N PHE A 80 2.90 -0.19 -6.51
CA PHE A 80 1.63 0.42 -6.87
C PHE A 80 1.35 0.24 -8.35
N TYR A 81 0.09 0.02 -8.69
CA TYR A 81 -0.42 -0.10 -10.05
C TYR A 81 -1.63 0.80 -10.23
N LYS A 82 -1.87 1.23 -11.46
CA LYS A 82 -3.16 1.81 -11.85
C LYS A 82 -4.06 0.70 -12.38
N GLY A 83 -5.18 0.49 -11.70
CA GLY A 83 -6.20 -0.46 -12.10
C GLY A 83 -7.00 0.01 -13.32
N PRO A 84 -7.80 -0.89 -13.91
CA PRO A 84 -8.54 -0.63 -15.15
C PRO A 84 -9.60 0.49 -15.01
N ASP A 85 -10.14 0.71 -13.81
CA ASP A 85 -11.12 1.77 -13.53
C ASP A 85 -10.46 3.08 -13.05
N GLY A 86 -9.12 3.13 -13.07
CA GLY A 86 -8.32 4.29 -12.68
C GLY A 86 -8.02 4.39 -11.19
N GLU A 87 -8.42 3.40 -10.41
CA GLU A 87 -8.03 3.22 -9.02
C GLU A 87 -6.53 2.93 -8.88
N VAL A 88 -5.96 3.26 -7.72
CA VAL A 88 -4.60 2.86 -7.37
C VAL A 88 -4.67 1.60 -6.53
N ILE A 89 -3.94 0.57 -6.93
CA ILE A 89 -3.82 -0.71 -6.23
C ILE A 89 -2.40 -0.82 -5.69
N GLU A 90 -2.27 -1.05 -4.39
CA GLU A 90 -1.02 -1.37 -3.74
C GLU A 90 -0.95 -2.87 -3.46
N LEU A 91 0.16 -3.51 -3.82
CA LEU A 91 0.50 -4.84 -3.33
C LEU A 91 1.54 -4.71 -2.23
N VAL A 92 1.22 -5.27 -1.07
CA VAL A 92 2.08 -5.28 0.12
C VAL A 92 2.52 -6.70 0.36
N SER A 93 3.83 -6.94 0.50
CA SER A 93 4.35 -8.24 0.89
C SER A 93 5.24 -8.10 2.11
N GLN A 94 4.96 -8.90 3.13
CA GLN A 94 5.90 -9.08 4.23
C GLN A 94 6.98 -10.03 3.76
N ARG A 95 8.25 -9.64 3.89
CA ARG A 95 9.36 -10.57 3.64
C ARG A 95 9.30 -11.68 4.69
N THR A 96 8.57 -12.75 4.42
CA THR A 96 8.70 -13.99 5.16
C THR A 96 10.04 -14.58 4.74
N GLY A 97 11.00 -14.58 5.66
CA GLY A 97 12.29 -15.21 5.42
C GLY A 97 12.08 -16.68 5.08
N VAL A 98 12.32 -17.04 3.82
CA VAL A 98 12.53 -18.43 3.42
C VAL A 98 13.94 -18.51 2.86
N TYR A 99 14.88 -18.99 3.68
CA TYR A 99 16.12 -19.63 3.26
C TYR A 99 16.34 -20.86 4.13
#